data_AF-A0A2A4FX66-F1
#
_entry.id   AF-A0A2A4FX66-F1
#
_cell.length_a   1.000
_cell.length_b   1.000
_cell.length_c   1.000
_cell.angle_alpha   90.00
_cell.angle_beta   90.00
_cell.angle_gamma   90.00
#
_symmetry.space_group_name_H-M   'P 1'
#
loop_
_entity.id
_entity.type
_entity.pdbx_description
1 polymer ?
#
loop_
_entity_poly.entity_id
_entity_poly.type
_entity_poly.pdbx_seq_one_letter_code
_entity_poly.pdbx_strand_id
1 'polypeptide(L)'
;MYPSVTLCRAQEAIQLDRARDSTLENVRAIAAKAAKSWGIEAVAAEAREARGERVRLHRLAHFVLPCPIDSLLSENPDRGLANA
;
A
#
# COMPACT_ATOMS: atom_id res chain seq x y z
N MET A 1 5.20 -7.62 -7.75
CA MET A 1 4.70 -7.76 -6.37
C MET A 1 5.49 -6.79 -5.51
N TYR A 2 4.85 -5.88 -4.77
CA TYR A 2 5.55 -4.98 -3.85
C TYR A 2 5.59 -5.61 -2.45
N PRO A 3 6.70 -5.48 -1.69
CA PRO A 3 6.77 -6.00 -0.33
C PRO A 3 5.82 -5.23 0.60
N SER A 4 5.30 -5.93 1.62
CA SER A 4 4.47 -5.35 2.67
C SER A 4 5.32 -4.60 3.71
N VAL A 5 4.68 -3.71 4.47
CA VAL A 5 5.37 -3.01 5.57
C VAL A 5 6.01 -3.99 6.55
N THR A 6 5.28 -5.04 6.93
CA THR A 6 5.73 -6.04 7.91
C THR A 6 6.97 -6.77 7.43
N LEU A 7 7.01 -7.16 6.14
CA LEU A 7 8.18 -7.83 5.57
C LEU A 7 9.38 -6.90 5.53
N CYS A 8 9.21 -5.65 5.13
CA CYS A 8 10.29 -4.67 5.09
C CYS A 8 10.87 -4.40 6.49
N ARG A 9 10.02 -4.22 7.50
CA ARG A 9 10.46 -4.01 8.90
C ARG A 9 11.15 -5.25 9.48
N ALA A 10 10.66 -6.44 9.17
CA ALA A 10 11.31 -7.68 9.59
C ALA A 10 12.71 -7.81 8.98
N GLN A 11 12.86 -7.52 7.68
CA GLN A 11 14.16 -7.54 7.01
C GLN A 11 15.11 -6.46 7.53
N GLU A 12 14.61 -5.26 7.81
CA GLU A 12 15.38 -4.20 8.47
C GLU A 12 15.98 -4.69 9.79
N ALA A 13 15.16 -5.28 10.67
CA ALA A 13 15.61 -5.80 11.97
C ALA A 13 16.66 -6.92 11.81
N ILE A 14 16.42 -7.90 10.93
CA ILE A 14 17.37 -9.00 10.67
C ILE A 14 18.73 -8.46 10.22
N GLN A 15 18.75 -7.44 9.35
CA GLN A 15 20.01 -6.87 8.87
C GLN A 15 20.70 -5.99 9.93
N LEU A 16 19.95 -5.32 10.80
CA LEU A 16 20.52 -4.62 11.96
C LEU A 16 21.18 -5.60 12.92
N ASP A 17 20.51 -6.70 13.26
CA ASP A 17 21.06 -7.75 14.13
C ASP A 17 22.32 -8.35 13.49
N ARG A 18 22.28 -8.66 12.20
CA ARG A 18 23.45 -9.15 11.45
C ARG A 18 24.61 -8.16 11.43
N ALA A 19 24.33 -6.87 11.30
CA ALA A 19 25.36 -5.83 11.35
C ALA A 19 25.96 -5.70 12.75
N ARG A 20 25.16 -5.88 13.80
CA ARG A 20 25.59 -5.81 15.19
C ARG A 20 26.47 -7.00 15.59
N ASP A 21 26.07 -8.19 15.17
CA ASP A 21 26.67 -9.44 15.66
C ASP A 21 27.86 -9.91 14.80
N SER A 22 28.08 -9.31 13.63
CA SER A 22 29.20 -9.69 12.77
C SER A 22 30.53 -9.10 13.24
N THR A 23 31.57 -9.93 13.25
CA THR A 23 32.96 -9.55 13.52
C THR A 23 33.71 -9.06 12.28
N LEU A 24 33.15 -9.28 11.09
CA LEU A 24 33.77 -8.91 9.82
C LEU A 24 33.24 -7.56 9.35
N GLU A 25 34.13 -6.58 9.18
CA GLU A 25 33.74 -5.20 8.85
C GLU A 25 32.95 -5.08 7.54
N ASN A 26 33.34 -5.84 6.52
CA ASN A 26 32.63 -5.88 5.24
C ASN A 26 31.18 -6.35 5.42
N VAL A 27 30.93 -7.35 6.26
CA VAL A 27 29.58 -7.86 6.53
C VAL A 27 28.79 -6.82 7.31
N ARG A 28 29.39 -6.16 8.31
CA ARG A 28 28.73 -5.06 9.05
C ARG A 28 28.27 -3.95 8.11
N ALA A 29 29.17 -3.47 7.25
CA ALA A 29 28.88 -2.39 6.31
C ALA A 29 27.78 -2.75 5.32
N ILE A 30 27.80 -3.97 4.76
CA ILE A 30 26.78 -4.45 3.83
C ILE A 30 25.43 -4.60 4.53
N ALA A 31 25.40 -5.22 5.70
CA ALA A 31 24.17 -5.45 6.46
C ALA A 31 23.54 -4.12 6.93
N ALA A 32 24.34 -3.16 7.40
CA ALA A 32 23.85 -1.83 7.76
C ALA A 32 23.25 -1.08 6.56
N LYS A 33 23.88 -1.17 5.39
CA LYS A 33 23.34 -0.58 4.14
C LYS A 33 22.02 -1.26 3.73
N ALA A 34 21.96 -2.59 3.84
CA ALA A 34 20.75 -3.36 3.55
C ALA A 34 19.61 -2.98 4.51
N ALA A 35 19.88 -2.89 5.81
CA ALA A 35 18.91 -2.44 6.81
C ALA A 35 18.33 -1.06 6.44
N LYS A 36 19.20 -0.09 6.10
CA LYS A 36 18.76 1.23 5.66
C LYS A 36 17.86 1.17 4.42
N SER A 37 18.19 0.35 3.42
CA SER A 37 17.35 0.21 2.23
C SER A 37 15.98 -0.41 2.56
N TRP A 38 15.94 -1.38 3.47
CA TRP A 38 14.69 -1.97 3.93
C TRP A 38 13.83 -0.98 4.72
N GLY A 39 14.45 -0.13 5.55
CA GLY A 39 13.74 0.95 6.25
C GLY A 39 13.10 1.96 5.29
N ILE A 40 13.77 2.32 4.20
CA ILE A 40 13.21 3.19 3.15
C ILE A 40 12.02 2.52 2.46
N GLU A 41 12.16 1.25 2.07
CA GLU A 41 11.06 0.51 1.43
C GLU A 41 9.89 0.29 2.40
N ALA A 42 10.14 0.15 3.71
CA ALA A 42 9.08 0.06 4.72
C ALA A 42 8.23 1.34 4.75
N VAL A 43 8.85 2.53 4.73
CA VAL A 43 8.12 3.81 4.65
C VAL A 43 7.31 3.91 3.35
N ALA A 44 7.88 3.46 2.23
CA ALA A 44 7.15 3.42 0.96
C ALA A 44 5.97 2.45 1.01
N ALA A 45 6.13 1.29 1.67
CA ALA A 45 5.10 0.30 1.88
C ALA A 45 3.96 0.81 2.76
N GLU A 46 4.27 1.49 3.87
CA GLU A 46 3.29 2.15 4.75
C GLU A 46 2.42 3.12 3.95
N ALA A 47 3.04 3.97 3.12
CA ALA A 47 2.32 4.92 2.30
C ALA A 47 1.42 4.22 1.25
N ARG A 48 1.88 3.12 0.66
CA ARG A 48 1.10 2.30 -0.30
C ARG A 48 -0.11 1.66 0.38
N GLU A 49 0.08 1.04 1.52
CA GLU A 49 -0.98 0.34 2.26
C GLU A 49 -2.01 1.33 2.81
N ALA A 50 -1.58 2.47 3.35
CA ALA A 50 -2.48 3.55 3.77
C ALA A 50 -3.30 4.12 2.59
N ARG A 51 -2.73 4.20 1.38
CA ARG A 51 -3.50 4.53 0.16
C ARG A 51 -4.51 3.44 -0.18
N GLY A 52 -4.09 2.17 -0.16
CA GLY A 52 -4.96 1.03 -0.41
C GLY A 52 -6.17 1.00 0.53
N GLU A 53 -5.93 1.24 1.83
CA GLU A 53 -6.98 1.28 2.84
C GLU A 53 -7.96 2.44 2.63
N ARG A 54 -7.45 3.64 2.31
CA ARG A 54 -8.33 4.78 1.97
C ARG A 54 -9.21 4.49 0.77
N VAL A 55 -8.66 3.89 -0.29
CA VAL A 55 -9.42 3.51 -1.49
C VAL A 55 -10.46 2.43 -1.15
N ARG A 56 -10.10 1.46 -0.31
CA ARG A 56 -11.02 0.42 0.17
C ARG A 56 -12.20 1.01 0.94
N LEU A 57 -11.93 1.90 1.90
CA LEU A 57 -12.96 2.58 2.68
C LEU A 57 -13.85 3.45 1.81
N HIS A 58 -13.28 4.23 0.88
CA HIS A 58 -14.06 5.02 -0.07
C HIS A 58 -14.99 4.14 -0.93
N ARG A 59 -14.51 2.99 -1.38
CA ARG A 59 -15.32 2.03 -2.14
C ARG A 59 -16.48 1.47 -1.30
N LEU A 60 -16.24 1.15 -0.03
CA LEU A 60 -17.29 0.67 0.88
C LEU A 60 -18.30 1.79 1.21
N ALA A 61 -17.84 3.03 1.36
CA ALA A 61 -18.73 4.17 1.59
C ALA A 61 -19.58 4.53 0.36
N HIS A 62 -19.08 4.33 -0.86
CA HIS A 62 -19.84 4.51 -2.09
C HIS A 62 -20.78 3.34 -2.46
N PHE A 63 -20.89 2.31 -1.62
CA PHE A 63 -21.94 1.29 -1.73
C PHE A 63 -23.32 1.80 -1.23
N VAL A 64 -23.47 3.12 -1.03
CA VAL A 64 -24.77 3.77 -0.85
C VAL A 64 -25.63 3.42 -2.07
N LEU A 65 -26.77 2.78 -1.81
CA LEU A 65 -27.79 2.44 -2.81
C LEU A 65 -27.96 3.60 -3.81
N PRO A 66 -28.04 3.34 -5.12
CA PRO A 66 -28.43 4.39 -6.05
C PRO A 66 -29.76 4.95 -5.55
N CYS A 67 -29.74 6.21 -5.09
CA CYS A 67 -30.98 6.91 -4.80
C CYS A 67 -31.68 7.04 -6.15
N PRO A 68 -32.95 6.61 -6.31
CA PRO A 68 -33.65 6.67 -7.59
C PRO A 68 -33.66 8.08 -8.21
N ILE A 69 -33.45 9.11 -7.38
CA ILE A 69 -33.44 10.53 -7.77
C ILE A 69 -32.17 10.89 -8.57
N ASP A 70 -31.03 10.24 -8.34
CA ASP A 70 -29.80 10.53 -9.09
C ASP A 70 -29.90 10.06 -10.56
N SER A 71 -30.75 9.07 -10.83
CA SER A 71 -31.10 8.67 -12.20
C SER A 71 -31.95 9.71 -12.93
N LEU A 72 -32.73 10.53 -12.21
CA LEU A 72 -33.56 11.61 -12.76
C LEU A 72 -32.77 12.90 -13.03
N LEU A 73 -31.57 13.04 -12.45
CA LEU A 73 -30.68 14.20 -12.62
C LEU A 73 -29.50 13.92 -13.56
N SER A 74 -29.47 12.75 -14.19
CA SER A 74 -28.40 12.38 -15.12
C SER A 74 -28.58 13.13 -16.44
N GLU A 75 -27.63 13.98 -16.82
CA GLU A 75 -27.60 14.69 -18.11
C GLU A 75 -27.38 13.77 -19.33
N ASN A 76 -27.33 12.45 -19.14
CA ASN A 76 -27.18 11.49 -20.22
C ASN A 76 -28.56 11.01 -20.71
N PRO A 77 -29.04 11.47 -21.87
CA PRO A 77 -30.38 11.14 -22.38
C PRO A 77 -30.52 9.66 -22.78
N ASP A 78 -29.42 8.95 -23.03
CA ASP A 78 -29.43 7.58 -23.55
C ASP A 78 -29.57 6.51 -22.46
N ARG A 79 -29.67 6.89 -21.18
CA ARG A 79 -29.54 5.98 -20.02
C ARG A 79 -30.74 5.07 -19.76
N GLY A 80 -31.65 4.92 -20.73
CA GLY A 80 -32.85 4.06 -20.65
C GLY A 80 -33.24 3.36 -21.96
N LEU A 81 -32.47 3.51 -23.04
CA LEU A 81 -32.85 3.01 -24.38
C LEU A 81 -32.18 1.67 -24.75
N ALA A 82 -31.41 1.06 -23.85
CA ALA A 82 -30.64 -0.16 -24.17
C ALA A 82 -31.47 -1.47 -24.18
N ASN A 83 -32.78 -1.42 -23.92
CA ASN A 83 -33.66 -2.60 -23.88
C ASN A 83 -34.91 -2.45 -24.78
N ALA A 84 -34.72 -2.05 -26.05
CA ALA A 84 -35.76 -2.13 -27.09
C ALA A 84 -35.43 -3.24 -28.10
#